data_AF-A0A9E6S4Z0-F1
#
_entry.id   AF-A0A9E6S4Z0-F1
#
_cell.length_a   1.000
_cell.length_b   1.000
_cell.length_c   1.000
_cell.angle_alpha   90.00
_cell.angle_beta   90.00
_cell.angle_gamma   90.00
#
_symmetry.space_group_name_H-M   'P 1'
#
loop_
_entity.id
_entity.type
_entity.pdbx_description
1 polymer ?
#
loop_
_entity_poly.entity_id
_entity_poly.type
_entity_poly.pdbx_seq_one_letter_code
_entity_poly.pdbx_strand_id
1 'polypeptide(L)'
;MGGCAYVSGELCPYIKHAPQTLEGFEVWEIILTGGYQLRLFPNGAIIGFDIGSLILICESLGYDTQALIHLIPRIEAGLRQAIKQHGDSNAEHFDSDSSHPRQ
;
A
#
# COMPACT_ATOMS: atom_id res chain seq x y z
N MET A 1 -9.04 -35.71 0.05
CA MET A 1 -7.77 -34.96 0.19
C MET A 1 -7.99 -33.55 -0.34
N GLY A 2 -8.55 -32.66 0.48
CA GLY A 2 -8.70 -31.24 0.15
C GLY A 2 -7.54 -30.50 0.81
N GLY A 3 -6.50 -30.20 0.04
CA GLY A 3 -5.33 -29.47 0.50
C GLY A 3 -5.70 -28.05 0.87
N CYS A 4 -5.26 -27.60 2.04
CA CYS A 4 -5.53 -26.29 2.58
C CYS A 4 -4.74 -25.23 1.78
N ALA A 5 -5.31 -24.75 0.66
CA ALA A 5 -4.74 -23.67 -0.15
C ALA A 5 -4.64 -22.33 0.61
N TYR A 6 -5.22 -22.26 1.82
CA TYR A 6 -5.17 -21.09 2.67
C TYR A 6 -3.83 -20.97 3.43
N VAL A 7 -3.10 -22.07 3.66
CA VAL A 7 -1.85 -22.08 4.45
C VAL A 7 -0.60 -21.90 3.59
N SER A 8 -0.68 -22.16 2.28
CA SER A 8 0.47 -22.07 1.37
C SER A 8 0.86 -20.64 1.00
N GLY A 9 -0.03 -19.66 1.25
CA GLY A 9 0.20 -18.27 0.85
C GLY A 9 0.15 -18.04 -0.67
N GLU A 10 -0.17 -19.06 -1.49
CA GLU A 10 -0.20 -18.97 -2.96
C GLU A 10 -1.22 -17.94 -3.48
N LEU A 11 -2.23 -17.61 -2.68
CA LEU A 11 -3.23 -16.58 -2.98
C LEU A 11 -2.96 -15.24 -2.28
N CYS A 12 -1.84 -15.09 -1.57
CA CYS A 12 -1.51 -13.87 -0.83
C CYS A 12 -1.37 -12.69 -1.80
N PRO A 13 -2.23 -11.65 -1.71
CA PRO A 13 -2.14 -10.49 -2.59
C PRO A 13 -0.78 -9.78 -2.49
N TYR A 14 -0.14 -9.80 -1.32
CA TYR A 14 1.17 -9.19 -1.10
C TYR A 14 2.30 -9.91 -1.86
N ILE A 15 2.18 -11.22 -2.09
CA ILE A 15 3.16 -11.97 -2.91
C ILE A 15 2.94 -11.65 -4.38
N LYS A 16 1.68 -11.66 -4.83
CA LYS A 16 1.31 -11.34 -6.23
C LYS A 16 1.73 -9.93 -6.65
N HIS A 17 1.65 -8.98 -5.72
CA HIS A 17 1.94 -7.57 -5.97
C HIS A 17 3.26 -7.11 -5.36
N ALA A 18 4.15 -8.04 -4.99
CA ALA A 18 5.46 -7.72 -4.43
C ALA A 18 6.30 -6.90 -5.42
N PRO A 19 7.07 -5.90 -4.94
CA PRO A 19 8.04 -5.20 -5.77
C PRO A 19 9.04 -6.17 -6.41
N GLN A 20 9.38 -5.92 -7.67
CA GLN A 20 10.28 -6.78 -8.47
C GLN A 20 11.66 -6.15 -8.68
N THR A 21 11.83 -4.87 -8.30
CA THR A 21 13.10 -4.15 -8.38
C THR A 21 13.45 -3.58 -7.01
N LEU A 22 14.73 -3.25 -6.82
CA LEU A 22 15.21 -2.63 -5.58
C LEU A 22 14.50 -1.30 -5.34
N GLU A 23 14.42 -0.45 -6.36
CA GLU A 23 13.77 0.87 -6.27
C GLU A 23 12.29 0.73 -5.95
N GLY A 24 11.63 -0.29 -6.51
CA GLY A 24 10.24 -0.61 -6.18
C GLY A 24 10.08 -1.05 -4.72
N PHE A 25 11.04 -1.80 -4.18
CA PHE A 25 11.05 -2.21 -2.79
C PHE A 25 11.27 -1.03 -1.84
N GLU A 26 12.28 -0.20 -2.12
CA GLU A 26 12.59 1.00 -1.34
C GLU A 26 11.39 1.97 -1.32
N VAL A 27 10.78 2.21 -2.48
CA VAL A 27 9.56 3.03 -2.57
C VAL A 27 8.39 2.41 -1.81
N TRP A 28 8.23 1.08 -1.86
CA TRP A 28 7.19 0.40 -1.09
C TRP A 28 7.40 0.60 0.42
N GLU A 29 8.63 0.47 0.90
CA GLU A 29 8.98 0.72 2.31
C GLU A 29 8.75 2.17 2.74
N ILE A 30 9.11 3.14 1.89
CA ILE A 30 8.81 4.56 2.11
C ILE A 30 7.30 4.79 2.27
N ILE A 31 6.47 4.14 1.44
CA ILE A 31 5.01 4.30 1.50
C ILE A 31 4.41 3.56 2.69
N LEU A 32 4.93 2.41 3.10
CA LEU A 32 4.49 1.78 4.34
C LEU A 32 4.85 2.63 5.57
N THR A 33 6.01 3.30 5.54
CA THR A 33 6.50 4.13 6.64
C THR A 33 5.82 5.51 6.69
N GLY A 34 5.53 6.11 5.53
CA GLY A 34 5.10 7.50 5.40
C GLY A 34 3.77 7.71 4.70
N GLY A 35 3.07 6.65 4.29
CA GLY A 35 1.88 6.74 3.43
C GLY A 35 0.68 7.44 4.08
N TYR A 36 0.70 7.65 5.39
CA TYR A 36 -0.29 8.45 6.12
C TYR A 36 -0.05 9.96 6.00
N GLN A 37 1.09 10.39 5.47
CA GLN A 37 1.38 11.80 5.20
C GLN A 37 0.65 12.21 3.92
N LEU A 38 -0.62 12.57 4.07
CA LEU A 38 -1.52 12.92 2.98
C LEU A 38 -1.86 14.41 3.01
N ARG A 39 -2.02 14.97 1.81
CA ARG A 39 -2.58 16.30 1.61
C ARG A 39 -4.07 16.20 1.35
N LEU A 40 -4.86 17.03 2.02
CA LEU A 40 -6.32 17.02 1.94
C LEU A 40 -6.86 18.38 1.47
N PHE A 41 -7.97 18.37 0.73
CA PHE A 41 -8.80 19.54 0.52
C PHE A 41 -9.61 19.88 1.78
N PRO A 42 -10.15 21.10 1.91
CA PRO A 42 -10.98 21.48 3.07
C PRO A 42 -12.22 20.59 3.28
N ASN A 43 -12.70 19.93 2.22
CA ASN A 43 -13.82 18.98 2.27
C ASN A 43 -13.40 17.55 2.70
N GLY A 44 -12.13 17.35 3.06
CA GLY A 44 -11.58 16.04 3.46
C GLY A 44 -11.14 15.14 2.31
N ALA A 45 -11.32 15.55 1.04
CA ALA A 45 -10.88 14.75 -0.09
C ALA A 45 -9.35 14.71 -0.19
N ILE A 46 -8.79 13.53 -0.45
CA ILE A 46 -7.35 13.34 -0.59
C ILE A 46 -6.86 13.94 -1.92
N ILE A 47 -5.86 14.81 -1.83
CA ILE A 47 -5.16 15.44 -2.97
C ILE A 47 -4.05 14.51 -3.47
N GLY A 48 -3.29 13.93 -2.54
CA GLY A 48 -2.11 13.11 -2.81
C GLY A 48 -1.23 12.97 -1.59
N PHE A 49 -0.03 12.43 -1.78
CA PHE A 49 0.97 12.35 -0.72
C PHE A 49 1.61 13.72 -0.46
N ASP A 50 2.07 13.94 0.76
CA ASP A 50 3.04 14.99 1.04
C ASP A 50 4.43 14.52 0.58
N ILE A 51 4.81 14.96 -0.63
CA ILE A 51 6.09 14.62 -1.25
C ILE A 51 7.28 15.08 -0.39
N GLY A 52 7.17 16.21 0.32
CA GLY A 52 8.26 16.68 1.18
C GLY A 52 8.55 15.70 2.32
N SER A 53 7.48 15.21 2.95
CA SER A 53 7.58 14.17 3.98
C SER A 53 8.14 12.85 3.43
N LEU A 54 7.73 12.42 2.23
CA LEU A 54 8.26 11.20 1.61
C LEU A 54 9.76 11.32 1.28
N ILE A 55 10.22 12.49 0.80
CA ILE A 55 11.63 12.75 0.54
C ILE A 55 12.44 12.68 1.84
N LEU A 56 11.98 13.31 2.93
CA LEU A 56 12.66 13.24 4.22
C LEU A 56 12.78 11.81 4.74
N ILE A 57 11.74 10.99 4.56
CA ILE A 57 11.78 9.56 4.93
C ILE A 57 12.80 8.83 4.06
N CYS A 58 12.76 9.04 2.74
CA CYS A 58 13.71 8.46 1.79
C CYS A 58 15.17 8.77 2.15
N GLU A 59 15.47 10.05 2.44
CA GLU A 59 16.79 10.50 2.89
C GLU A 59 17.19 9.86 4.23
N SER A 60 16.25 9.73 5.17
CA SER A 60 16.50 9.11 6.48
C SER A 60 16.83 7.62 6.41
N LEU A 61 16.28 6.93 5.40
CA LEU A 61 16.55 5.52 5.12
C LEU A 61 17.81 5.31 4.27
N GLY A 62 18.39 6.40 3.73
CA GLY A 62 19.57 6.35 2.87
C GLY A 62 19.29 5.87 1.44
N TYR A 63 18.04 5.98 0.98
CA TYR A 63 17.63 5.57 -0.36
C TYR A 63 17.85 6.68 -1.40
N ASP A 64 17.83 6.29 -2.68
CA ASP A 64 17.98 7.24 -3.77
C ASP A 64 16.70 8.07 -3.99
N THR A 65 16.77 9.35 -3.64
CA THR A 65 15.68 10.30 -3.84
C THR A 65 15.33 10.47 -5.32
N GLN A 66 16.28 10.32 -6.25
CA GLN A 66 15.99 10.41 -7.68
C GLN A 66 15.11 9.25 -8.15
N ALA A 67 15.38 8.04 -7.66
CA ALA A 67 14.53 6.88 -7.89
C ALA A 67 13.11 7.10 -7.35
N LEU A 68 12.98 7.61 -6.12
CA LEU A 68 11.67 7.98 -5.55
C LEU A 68 10.93 8.98 -6.44
N ILE A 69 11.58 10.07 -6.85
CA ILE A 69 10.95 11.14 -7.65
C ILE A 69 10.37 10.58 -8.95
N HIS A 70 11.08 9.68 -9.63
CA HIS A 70 10.59 9.05 -10.85
C HIS A 70 9.38 8.14 -10.62
N LEU A 71 9.24 7.57 -9.42
CA LEU A 71 8.18 6.64 -9.07
C LEU A 71 6.95 7.32 -8.44
N ILE A 72 7.07 8.54 -7.90
CA ILE A 72 5.96 9.32 -7.33
C ILE A 72 4.70 9.31 -8.20
N PRO A 73 4.76 9.59 -9.53
CA PRO A 73 3.55 9.60 -10.36
C PRO A 73 2.80 8.25 -10.36
N ARG A 74 3.54 7.13 -10.23
CA ARG A 74 2.97 5.78 -10.19
C ARG A 74 2.34 5.49 -8.84
N ILE A 75 2.97 5.91 -7.75
CA ILE A 75 2.43 5.77 -6.41
C ILE A 75 1.13 6.58 -6.28
N GLU A 76 1.13 7.84 -6.72
CA GLU A 76 -0.09 8.66 -6.68
C GLU A 76 -1.22 8.10 -7.55
N ALA A 77 -0.89 7.49 -8.69
CA ALA A 77 -1.88 6.79 -9.51
C ALA A 77 -2.49 5.60 -8.74
N GLY A 78 -1.67 4.84 -8.01
CA GLY A 78 -2.12 3.78 -7.12
C GLY A 78 -3.04 4.30 -6.00
N LEU A 79 -2.68 5.42 -5.36
CA LEU A 79 -3.50 6.07 -4.34
C LEU A 79 -4.87 6.49 -4.91
N ARG A 80 -4.89 7.15 -6.07
CA ARG A 80 -6.15 7.54 -6.74
C ARG A 80 -7.01 6.34 -7.11
N GLN A 81 -6.38 5.26 -7.56
CA GLN A 81 -7.07 4.01 -7.86
C GLN A 81 -7.68 3.40 -6.58
N ALA A 82 -6.92 3.34 -5.49
CA ALA A 82 -7.40 2.85 -4.20
C ALA A 82 -8.58 3.67 -3.68
N ILE A 83 -8.49 5.02 -3.73
CA ILE A 83 -9.61 5.90 -3.34
C ILE A 83 -10.84 5.66 -4.22
N LYS A 84 -10.66 5.48 -5.53
CA LYS A 84 -11.77 5.17 -6.44
C LYS A 84 -12.43 3.82 -6.12
N GLN A 85 -11.64 2.83 -5.70
CA GLN A 85 -12.09 1.46 -5.43
C GLN A 85 -12.65 1.26 -4.02
N HIS A 86 -12.15 2.03 -3.04
CA HIS A 86 -12.39 1.85 -1.61
C HIS A 86 -12.78 3.17 -0.91
N GLY A 87 -13.26 4.16 -1.66
CA GLY A 87 -13.56 5.52 -1.17
C GLY A 87 -14.72 5.63 -0.17
N ASP A 88 -15.40 4.51 0.10
CA ASP A 88 -16.23 4.34 1.29
C ASP A 88 -15.48 3.45 2.27
N SER A 89 -15.53 3.77 3.56
CA SER A 89 -14.86 3.06 4.67
C SER A 89 -15.25 1.58 4.83
N ASN A 90 -16.02 1.02 3.90
CA ASN A 90 -16.29 -0.40 3.73
C ASN A 90 -15.12 -1.10 3.04
N ALA A 91 -13.90 -0.92 3.55
CA ALA A 91 -12.95 -2.02 3.41
C ALA A 91 -13.59 -3.17 4.18
N GLU A 92 -14.09 -4.20 3.47
CA GLU A 92 -14.66 -5.36 4.13
C GLU A 92 -13.69 -5.82 5.22
N HIS A 93 -14.19 -5.86 6.45
CA HIS A 93 -13.46 -6.48 7.55
C HIS A 93 -13.11 -7.89 7.06
N PHE A 94 -11.82 -8.20 7.03
CA PHE A 94 -11.39 -9.56 6.74
C PHE A 94 -11.86 -10.43 7.91
N ASP A 95 -13.06 -11.00 7.79
CA ASP A 95 -13.66 -11.91 8.77
C ASP A 95 -12.84 -13.20 8.79
N SER A 96 -11.83 -13.24 9.66
CA SER A 96 -11.01 -14.42 9.93
C SER A 96 -11.77 -15.57 10.61
N ASP A 97 -13.05 -15.39 10.94
CA ASP A 97 -13.82 -16.33 11.78
C ASP A 97 -14.79 -17.27 11.02
N SER A 98 -14.68 -17.37 9.69
CA SER A 98 -15.56 -18.28 8.92
C SER A 98 -15.14 -19.77 8.98
N SER A 99 -14.34 -20.18 9.97
CA SER A 99 -13.88 -21.57 10.10
C SER A 99 -14.02 -22.18 11.50
N HIS A 100 -15.19 -21.99 12.14
CA HIS A 100 -15.63 -22.90 13.21
C HIS A 100 -17.01 -23.48 12.90
N PRO A 101 -17.13 -24.80 12.59
CA PRO A 101 -18.41 -25.45 12.68
C PRO A 101 -18.79 -25.48 14.16
N ARG A 102 -19.85 -24.75 14.53
CA ARG A 102 -20.53 -24.92 15.81
C ARG A 102 -20.96 -26.39 15.91
N GLN A 103 -20.33 -27.14 16.81
CA GLN A 103 -20.92 -28.36 17.37
C GLN A 103 -22.06 -27.97 18.31
#